data_AF-A0A7D9JAK2-F1
#
_entry.id   AF-A0A7D9JAK2-F1
#
_cell.length_a   1.000
_cell.length_b   1.000
_cell.length_c   1.000
_cell.angle_alpha   90.00
_cell.angle_beta   90.00
_cell.angle_gamma   90.00
#
_symmetry.space_group_name_H-M   'P 1'
#
loop_
_entity.id
_entity.type
_entity.pdbx_description
1 polymer ?
#
loop_
_entity_poly.entity_id
_entity_poly.type
_entity_poly.pdbx_seq_one_letter_code
_entity_poly.pdbx_strand_id
1 'polypeptide(L)'
;MKEANIPSPLKSSIVIPVPKISPPQTIENDLRPISLTSSMAKVMEGFTCTRLLKDLEGKIDPRQYARKGHSTTDALLYMMQTIHEVLDGGEAGARIFFADFSK
;
A
#
# COMPACT_ATOMS: atom_id res chain seq x y z
N MET A 1 -18.03 11.61 -20.89
CA MET A 1 -18.02 10.27 -20.28
C MET A 1 -19.47 9.86 -20.03
N LYS A 2 -19.90 8.65 -20.41
CA LYS A 2 -21.23 8.14 -20.02
C LYS A 2 -21.19 7.78 -18.53
N GLU A 3 -22.16 8.25 -17.76
CA GLU A 3 -22.31 7.83 -16.36
C GLU A 3 -22.63 6.33 -16.32
N ALA A 4 -21.79 5.57 -15.64
CA ALA A 4 -22.02 4.16 -15.40
C ALA A 4 -22.88 4.02 -14.13
N ASN A 5 -24.07 3.43 -14.26
CA ASN A 5 -24.90 3.13 -13.10
C ASN A 5 -24.30 1.94 -12.33
N ILE A 6 -23.69 2.21 -11.17
CA ILE A 6 -23.18 1.16 -10.28
C ILE A 6 -24.34 0.65 -9.40
N PRO A 7 -24.59 -0.67 -9.35
CA PRO A 7 -25.58 -1.28 -8.44
C PRO A 7 -25.39 -0.89 -6.97
N SER A 8 -26.48 -0.71 -6.23
CA SER A 8 -26.42 -0.35 -4.80
C SER A 8 -25.61 -1.31 -3.93
N PRO A 9 -25.61 -2.65 -4.14
CA PRO A 9 -24.78 -3.53 -3.32
C PRO A 9 -23.28 -3.33 -3.54
N LEU A 10 -22.86 -2.80 -4.69
CA LEU A 10 -21.45 -2.48 -4.95
C LEU A 10 -21.00 -1.16 -4.32
N LYS A 11 -21.94 -0.37 -3.79
CA LYS A 11 -21.69 0.92 -3.13
C LYS A 11 -21.72 0.84 -1.60
N SER A 12 -22.12 -0.30 -1.03
CA SER A 12 -22.27 -0.45 0.41
C SER A 12 -20.98 -0.93 1.09
N SER A 13 -20.70 -0.34 2.26
CA SER A 13 -19.60 -0.74 3.14
C SER A 13 -19.96 -0.51 4.60
N ILE A 14 -19.37 -1.31 5.49
CA ILE A 14 -19.48 -1.14 6.95
C ILE A 14 -18.12 -0.67 7.48
N VAL A 15 -18.09 0.43 8.24
CA VAL A 15 -16.86 0.93 8.85
C VAL A 15 -16.68 0.31 10.23
N ILE A 16 -15.57 -0.40 10.43
CA ILE A 16 -15.22 -1.04 11.71
C ILE A 16 -13.96 -0.38 12.29
N PRO A 17 -13.98 0.09 13.55
CA PRO A 17 -12.79 0.59 14.20
C PRO A 17 -11.88 -0.57 14.64
N VAL A 18 -10.62 -0.56 14.21
CA VAL A 18 -9.60 -1.54 14.60
C VAL A 18 -8.50 -0.86 15.41
N PRO A 19 -8.19 -1.30 16.64
CA PRO A 19 -7.13 -0.69 17.45
C PRO A 19 -5.74 -0.76 16.79
N LYS A 20 -5.00 0.36 16.84
CA LYS A 20 -3.57 0.45 16.50
C LYS A 20 -2.69 -0.07 17.65
N ILE A 21 -3.13 0.21 18.87
CA ILE A 21 -2.47 -0.13 20.13
C ILE A 21 -3.53 -0.71 21.09
N SER A 22 -3.06 -1.49 22.07
CA SER A 22 -3.93 -2.14 23.06
C SER A 22 -3.45 -1.83 24.48
N PRO A 23 -4.27 -1.20 25.36
CA PRO A 23 -5.60 -0.64 25.07
C PRO A 23 -5.52 0.69 24.29
N PRO A 24 -6.52 1.02 23.45
CA PRO A 24 -6.60 2.32 22.80
C PRO A 24 -6.85 3.43 23.82
N GLN A 25 -6.17 4.57 23.69
CA GLN A 25 -6.31 5.71 24.60
C GLN A 25 -7.25 6.78 24.04
N THR A 26 -7.19 7.01 22.72
CA THR A 26 -8.01 8.01 22.02
C THR A 26 -8.62 7.44 20.74
N ILE A 27 -9.86 7.81 20.45
CA ILE A 27 -10.59 7.33 19.26
C ILE A 27 -9.92 7.84 17.96
N GLU A 28 -9.45 9.10 17.97
CA GLU A 28 -8.92 9.79 16.80
C GLU A 28 -7.59 9.19 16.31
N ASN A 29 -6.70 8.86 17.24
CA ASN A 29 -5.34 8.44 16.91
C ASN A 29 -5.14 6.94 17.02
N ASP A 30 -5.84 6.26 17.93
CA ASP A 30 -5.55 4.86 18.25
C ASP A 30 -6.49 3.86 17.57
N LEU A 31 -7.51 4.33 16.85
CA LEU A 31 -8.39 3.47 16.06
C LEU A 31 -8.18 3.71 14.56
N ARG A 32 -8.10 2.64 13.77
CA ARG A 32 -8.13 2.69 12.31
C ARG A 32 -9.55 2.40 11.86
N PRO A 33 -10.22 3.32 11.14
CA PRO A 33 -11.47 2.99 10.47
C PRO A 33 -11.17 2.08 9.28
N ILE A 34 -11.67 0.85 9.30
CA ILE A 34 -11.57 -0.11 8.19
C ILE A 34 -12.94 -0.22 7.52
N SER A 35 -13.02 0.15 6.25
CA SER A 35 -14.25 -0.01 5.45
C SER A 35 -14.31 -1.42 4.88
N LEU A 36 -15.18 -2.26 5.42
CA LEU A 36 -15.48 -3.57 4.86
C LEU A 36 -16.49 -3.42 3.73
N THR A 37 -16.05 -3.70 2.50
CA THR A 37 -16.93 -3.70 1.33
C THR A 37 -17.90 -4.88 1.38
N SER A 38 -19.07 -4.74 0.74
CA SER A 38 -20.05 -5.82 0.67
C SER A 38 -19.45 -7.08 0.04
N SER A 39 -20.00 -8.26 0.32
CA SER A 39 -19.51 -9.52 -0.26
C SER A 39 -19.49 -9.48 -1.80
N MET A 40 -20.49 -8.83 -2.41
CA MET A 40 -20.54 -8.65 -3.85
C MET A 40 -19.43 -7.73 -4.37
N ALA A 41 -19.19 -6.60 -3.70
CA ALA A 41 -18.09 -5.70 -4.04
C ALA A 41 -16.73 -6.40 -3.88
N LYS A 42 -16.56 -7.20 -2.82
CA LYS A 42 -15.32 -7.91 -2.56
C LYS A 42 -14.97 -8.93 -3.64
N VAL A 43 -15.97 -9.65 -4.13
CA VAL A 43 -15.82 -10.58 -5.26
C VAL A 43 -15.41 -9.82 -6.53
N MET A 44 -16.07 -8.69 -6.81
CA MET A 44 -15.74 -7.84 -7.96
C MET A 44 -14.32 -7.24 -7.88
N GLU A 45 -13.87 -6.82 -6.70
CA GLU A 45 -12.49 -6.38 -6.45
C GLU A 45 -11.49 -7.48 -6.86
N GLY A 46 -11.75 -8.74 -6.51
CA GLY A 46 -10.87 -9.88 -6.85
C GLY A 46 -10.67 -10.07 -8.35
N PHE A 47 -11.77 -10.09 -9.11
CA PHE A 47 -11.72 -10.19 -10.57
C PHE A 47 -11.01 -8.98 -11.20
N THR A 48 -11.33 -7.78 -10.73
CA THR A 48 -10.74 -6.53 -11.23
C THR A 48 -9.25 -6.48 -10.95
N CYS A 49 -8.85 -6.79 -9.71
CA CYS A 49 -7.45 -6.83 -9.28
C CYS A 49 -6.62 -7.81 -10.12
N THR A 50 -7.14 -9.01 -10.37
CA THR A 50 -6.43 -10.02 -11.18
C THR A 50 -6.17 -9.52 -12.61
N ARG A 51 -7.16 -8.88 -13.23
CA ARG A 51 -7.03 -8.30 -14.57
C ARG A 51 -6.02 -7.14 -14.58
N LEU A 52 -6.15 -6.21 -13.64
CA LEU A 52 -5.27 -5.04 -13.54
C LEU A 52 -3.81 -5.44 -13.27
N LEU A 53 -3.57 -6.42 -12.38
CA LEU A 53 -2.22 -6.89 -12.08
C LEU A 53 -1.55 -7.51 -13.32
N LYS A 54 -2.32 -8.21 -14.16
CA LYS A 54 -1.82 -8.72 -15.44
C LYS A 54 -1.48 -7.58 -16.40
N ASP A 55 -2.34 -6.56 -16.48
CA ASP A 55 -2.11 -5.41 -17.38
C ASP A 55 -0.94 -4.51 -16.95
N LEU A 56 -0.61 -4.53 -15.65
CA LEU A 56 0.52 -3.80 -15.04
C LEU A 56 1.84 -4.59 -15.08
N GLU A 57 1.82 -5.84 -15.55
CA GLU A 57 3.03 -6.65 -15.66
C GLU A 57 4.07 -5.95 -16.55
N GLY A 58 5.30 -5.83 -16.06
CA GLY A 58 6.38 -5.10 -16.73
C GLY A 58 6.29 -3.57 -16.70
N LYS A 59 5.23 -2.98 -16.12
CA LYS A 59 5.04 -1.52 -16.04
C LYS A 59 5.26 -0.94 -14.63
N ILE A 60 5.40 -1.81 -13.63
CA ILE A 60 5.69 -1.41 -12.25
C ILE A 60 7.18 -1.12 -12.11
N ASP A 61 7.53 -0.05 -11.41
CA ASP A 61 8.92 0.32 -11.11
C ASP A 61 9.67 -0.87 -10.45
N PRO A 62 10.87 -1.24 -10.94
CA PRO A 62 11.67 -2.31 -10.33
C PRO A 62 11.97 -2.13 -8.84
N ARG A 63 11.96 -0.90 -8.34
CA ARG A 63 12.19 -0.52 -6.93
C ARG A 63 10.90 -0.39 -6.12
N GLN A 64 9.74 -0.78 -6.68
CA GLN A 64 8.49 -0.89 -5.93
C GLN A 64 8.36 -2.29 -5.30
N TYR A 65 8.63 -2.37 -4.00
CA TYR A 65 8.69 -3.64 -3.26
C TYR A 65 7.36 -4.10 -2.67
N ALA A 66 6.35 -3.22 -2.59
CA ALA A 66 5.00 -3.58 -2.12
C ALA A 66 4.21 -4.32 -3.23
N ARG A 67 4.68 -5.50 -3.63
CA ARG A 67 4.10 -6.32 -4.72
C ARG A 67 4.37 -7.81 -4.51
N LYS A 68 3.66 -8.66 -5.26
CA LYS A 68 3.87 -10.12 -5.24
C LYS A 68 5.31 -10.46 -5.62
N GLY A 69 5.91 -11.38 -4.86
CA GLY A 69 7.29 -11.84 -5.06
C GLY A 69 8.36 -10.98 -4.38
N HIS A 70 7.96 -9.93 -3.65
CA HIS A 70 8.85 -9.07 -2.89
C HIS A 70 8.38 -8.95 -1.43
N SER A 71 9.26 -8.43 -0.59
CA SER A 71 9.08 -8.23 0.85
C SER A 71 9.61 -6.86 1.28
N THR A 72 9.31 -6.48 2.52
CA THR A 72 9.91 -5.30 3.15
C THR A 72 11.42 -5.44 3.32
N THR A 73 11.93 -6.68 3.41
CA THR A 73 13.36 -6.97 3.51
C THR A 73 14.09 -6.61 2.23
N ASP A 74 13.49 -6.85 1.06
CA ASP A 74 14.11 -6.49 -0.22
C ASP A 74 14.30 -4.97 -0.35
N ALA A 75 13.30 -4.20 0.11
CA ALA A 75 13.39 -2.75 0.16
C ALA A 75 14.52 -2.27 1.10
N LEU A 76 14.63 -2.88 2.27
CA LEU A 76 15.67 -2.56 3.24
C LEU A 76 17.07 -2.93 2.71
N LEU A 77 17.20 -4.10 2.10
CA LEU A 77 18.45 -4.57 1.51
C LEU A 77 18.93 -3.61 0.41
N TYR A 78 18.04 -3.21 -0.50
CA TYR A 78 18.34 -2.22 -1.52
C TYR A 78 18.80 -0.88 -0.93
N MET A 79 18.08 -0.39 0.09
CA MET A 79 18.43 0.86 0.77
C MET A 79 19.82 0.78 1.41
N MET A 80 20.10 -0.28 2.15
CA MET A 80 21.41 -0.49 2.80
C MET A 80 22.52 -0.63 1.77
N GLN A 81 22.33 -1.44 0.73
CA GLN A 81 23.31 -1.62 -0.34
C GLN A 81 23.67 -0.29 -1.00
N THR A 82 22.65 0.53 -1.32
CA THR A 82 22.85 1.85 -1.92
C THR A 82 23.66 2.78 -1.00
N ILE A 83 23.39 2.74 0.31
CA ILE A 83 24.13 3.54 1.30
C ILE A 83 25.59 3.08 1.36
N HIS A 84 25.84 1.77 1.45
CA HIS A 84 27.18 1.22 1.51
C HIS A 84 28.01 1.55 0.27
N GLU A 85 27.45 1.37 -0.93
CA GLU A 85 28.13 1.70 -2.18
C GLU A 85 28.57 3.17 -2.26
N VAL A 86 27.75 4.09 -1.73
CA VAL A 86 28.09 5.52 -1.68
C VAL A 86 29.21 5.77 -0.66
N LEU A 87 29.15 5.16 0.52
CA LEU A 87 30.13 5.39 1.58
C LEU A 87 31.50 4.78 1.26
N ASP A 88 31.53 3.62 0.58
CA ASP A 88 32.76 2.93 0.20
C ASP A 88 33.54 3.67 -0.91
N GLY A 89 32.89 4.58 -1.64
CA GLY A 89 33.50 5.39 -2.71
C GLY A 89 34.48 6.49 -2.25
N GLY A 90 34.59 6.75 -0.95
CA GLY A 90 35.48 7.77 -0.36
C GLY A 90 34.91 9.21 -0.41
N GLU A 91 35.17 9.99 0.65
CA GLU A 91 34.68 11.38 0.87
C GLU A 91 33.20 11.66 0.52
N ALA A 92 32.35 10.65 0.60
CA ALA A 92 30.92 10.78 0.34
C ALA A 92 30.10 10.46 1.61
N GLY A 93 29.04 11.24 1.83
CA GLY A 93 28.08 11.00 2.90
C GLY A 93 26.71 10.68 2.31
N ALA A 94 25.98 9.75 2.93
CA ALA A 94 24.60 9.43 2.53
C ALA A 94 23.60 10.35 3.26
N ARG A 95 22.59 10.85 2.52
CA ARG A 95 21.43 11.53 3.09
C ARG A 95 20.16 10.85 2.62
N ILE A 96 19.25 10.57 3.54
CA ILE A 96 17.98 9.90 3.27
C ILE A 96 16.85 10.90 3.47
N PHE A 97 15.97 11.02 2.47
CA PHE A 97 14.76 11.80 2.56
C PHE A 97 13.57 10.88 2.80
N PHE A 98 12.89 11.07 3.94
CA PHE A 98 11.66 10.36 4.26
C PHE A 98 10.47 11.18 3.77
N ALA A 99 9.77 10.65 2.77
CA ALA A 99 8.55 11.22 2.22
C ALA A 99 7.38 10.30 2.55
N ASP A 100 6.24 10.88 2.92
CA ASP A 100 4.99 10.16 3.11
C ASP A 100 3.82 10.99 2.54
N PHE A 101 2.72 10.33 2.23
CA PHE A 101 1.52 10.97 1.70
C PHE A 101 0.49 11.17 2.81
N SER A 102 -0.05 12.38 2.92
CA SER A 102 -1.24 12.64 3.73
C SER A 102 -2.44 11.89 3.15
N LYS A 103 -3.33 11.43 4.03
CA LYS A 103 -4.62 10.85 3.63
C LYS A 103 -5.53 11.86 2.94
#